data_AF-C9KMV0-F1
#
_entry.id   AF-C9KMV0-F1
#
_cell.length_a   1.000
_cell.length_b   1.000
_cell.length_c   1.000
_cell.angle_alpha   90.00
_cell.angle_beta   90.00
_cell.angle_gamma   90.00
#
_symmetry.space_group_name_H-M   'P 1'
#
loop_
_entity.id
_entity.type
_entity.pdbx_description
1 polymer ?
#
loop_
_entity_poly.entity_id
_entity_poly.type
_entity_poly.pdbx_seq_one_letter_code
_entity_poly.pdbx_strand_id
1 'polypeptide(L)'
;MKELLKEMHAWMDAYMKSFHTDDEEVMQGIKIKEIHTGYVTSIAVQLAKHLQFSEHDVELAEIMGLFHDVGRFRQYSLYKTFNDAVSEDHADLGLKVLSELDFMKKLAPEDEALVRFAIGRHNKKEIGPAPNERALVFAKLLRDADKLDIYRVLSPFLGPEGADKAPKFIASDASQLASPDFIEAFRLGKQADYRKLRTHGDRKLVRLLWVYDINFSWTLREIVKRGYIDRIIHYLPDQPGMAEGIARMRAYVEKRCQQPDTVTMG
;
A
#
# COMPACT_ATOMS: atom_id res chain seq x y z
N MET A 1 8.98 -8.11 -23.73
CA MET A 1 8.22 -7.78 -22.51
C MET A 1 6.71 -7.79 -22.75
N LYS A 2 6.16 -7.06 -23.73
CA LYS A 2 4.70 -7.00 -24.04
C LYS A 2 3.94 -8.33 -24.03
N GLU A 3 4.41 -9.36 -24.73
CA GLU A 3 3.72 -10.68 -24.72
C GLU A 3 3.82 -11.36 -23.34
N LEU A 4 4.95 -11.24 -22.65
CA LEU A 4 5.13 -11.75 -21.29
C LEU A 4 4.16 -11.07 -20.31
N LEU A 5 3.97 -9.76 -20.42
CA LEU A 5 2.98 -9.02 -19.62
C LEU A 5 1.56 -9.54 -19.86
N LYS A 6 1.18 -9.79 -21.10
CA LYS A 6 -0.15 -10.38 -21.40
C LYS A 6 -0.32 -11.75 -20.75
N GLU A 7 0.70 -12.61 -20.82
CA GLU A 7 0.70 -13.91 -20.15
C GLU A 7 0.57 -13.75 -18.62
N MET A 8 1.33 -12.82 -18.03
CA MET A 8 1.31 -12.54 -16.59
C MET A 8 -0.06 -12.03 -16.12
N HIS A 9 -0.68 -11.10 -16.86
CA HIS A 9 -2.02 -10.60 -16.57
C HIS A 9 -3.07 -11.69 -16.67
N ALA A 10 -3.05 -12.49 -17.74
CA ALA A 10 -3.98 -13.61 -17.91
C ALA A 10 -3.83 -14.65 -16.78
N TRP A 11 -2.59 -14.93 -16.36
CA TRP A 11 -2.33 -15.80 -15.23
C TRP A 11 -2.84 -15.20 -13.91
N MET A 12 -2.56 -13.92 -13.64
CA MET A 12 -2.99 -13.28 -12.40
C MET A 12 -4.51 -13.23 -12.30
N ASP A 13 -5.21 -12.94 -13.41
CA ASP A 13 -6.66 -13.00 -13.47
C ASP A 13 -7.21 -14.40 -13.16
N ALA A 14 -6.61 -15.45 -13.73
CA ALA A 14 -6.99 -16.83 -13.44
C ALA A 14 -6.68 -17.23 -11.99
N TYR A 15 -5.52 -16.79 -11.48
CA TYR A 15 -5.08 -17.03 -10.11
C TYR A 15 -6.05 -16.41 -9.11
N MET A 16 -6.41 -15.14 -9.27
CA MET A 16 -7.38 -14.47 -8.39
C MET A 16 -8.75 -15.16 -8.41
N LYS A 17 -9.24 -15.52 -9.60
CA LYS A 17 -10.51 -16.26 -9.77
C LYS A 17 -10.50 -17.63 -9.11
N SER A 18 -9.34 -18.29 -8.99
CA SER A 18 -9.24 -19.60 -8.33
C SER A 18 -9.55 -19.55 -6.83
N PHE A 19 -9.57 -18.36 -6.21
CA PHE A 19 -9.95 -18.16 -4.81
C PHE A 19 -11.41 -17.74 -4.63
N HIS A 20 -12.21 -17.67 -5.70
CA HIS A 20 -13.63 -17.37 -5.58
C HIS A 20 -14.34 -18.47 -4.80
N THR A 21 -15.29 -18.07 -3.96
CA THR A 21 -15.99 -18.96 -3.04
C THR A 21 -17.38 -18.42 -2.73
N ASP A 22 -18.29 -19.30 -2.31
CA ASP A 22 -19.64 -18.96 -1.87
C ASP A 22 -19.67 -18.39 -0.43
N ASP A 23 -18.55 -18.48 0.31
CA ASP A 23 -18.39 -17.81 1.61
C ASP A 23 -18.31 -16.29 1.38
N GLU A 24 -19.40 -15.57 1.71
CA GLU A 24 -19.53 -14.13 1.46
C GLU A 24 -18.43 -13.29 2.12
N GLU A 25 -18.01 -13.63 3.34
CA GLU A 25 -16.97 -12.91 4.07
C GLU A 25 -15.61 -13.09 3.38
N VAL A 26 -15.30 -14.34 3.01
CA VAL A 26 -14.06 -14.63 2.27
C VAL A 26 -14.07 -13.96 0.90
N MET A 27 -15.18 -14.05 0.18
CA MET A 27 -15.32 -13.47 -1.16
C MET A 27 -15.19 -11.95 -1.15
N GLN A 28 -15.70 -11.27 -0.11
CA GLN A 28 -15.53 -9.83 0.05
C GLN A 28 -14.04 -9.44 0.15
N GLY A 29 -13.26 -10.17 0.95
CA GLY A 29 -11.82 -9.93 1.10
C GLY A 29 -11.05 -10.20 -0.20
N ILE A 30 -11.40 -11.28 -0.92
CA ILE A 30 -10.84 -11.58 -2.24
C ILE A 30 -11.16 -10.44 -3.21
N LYS A 31 -12.41 -9.96 -3.27
CA LYS A 31 -12.81 -8.90 -4.19
C LYS A 31 -12.11 -7.57 -3.93
N ILE A 32 -11.90 -7.23 -2.65
CA ILE A 32 -11.12 -6.05 -2.27
C ILE A 32 -9.72 -6.14 -2.88
N LYS A 33 -9.07 -7.31 -2.78
CA LYS A 33 -7.72 -7.52 -3.31
C LYS A 33 -7.65 -7.57 -4.82
N GLU A 34 -8.62 -8.16 -5.51
CA GLU A 34 -8.70 -8.09 -6.99
C GLU A 34 -8.70 -6.65 -7.50
N ILE A 35 -9.62 -5.84 -6.96
CA ILE A 35 -9.77 -4.45 -7.37
C ILE A 35 -8.50 -3.67 -7.02
N HIS A 36 -7.96 -3.90 -5.82
CA HIS A 36 -6.73 -3.28 -5.35
C HIS A 36 -5.53 -3.58 -6.27
N THR A 37 -5.31 -4.84 -6.66
CA THR A 37 -4.26 -5.22 -7.60
C THR A 37 -4.34 -4.45 -8.91
N GLY A 38 -5.55 -4.32 -9.49
CA GLY A 38 -5.75 -3.54 -10.71
C GLY A 38 -5.41 -2.06 -10.56
N TYR A 39 -5.84 -1.43 -9.47
CA TYR A 39 -5.51 -0.02 -9.21
C TYR A 39 -4.02 0.19 -8.94
N VAL A 40 -3.38 -0.64 -8.11
CA VAL A 40 -1.94 -0.52 -7.80
C VAL A 40 -1.11 -0.70 -9.07
N THR A 41 -1.45 -1.66 -9.93
CA THR A 41 -0.82 -1.85 -11.25
C THR A 41 -0.90 -0.59 -12.09
N SER A 42 -2.10 0.00 -12.21
CA SER A 42 -2.30 1.24 -12.98
C SER A 42 -1.56 2.42 -12.39
N ILE A 43 -1.55 2.57 -11.06
CA ILE A 43 -0.87 3.67 -10.36
C ILE A 43 0.65 3.54 -10.52
N ALA A 44 1.20 2.33 -10.40
CA ALA A 44 2.62 2.08 -10.59
C ALA A 44 3.08 2.51 -11.99
N VAL A 45 2.31 2.16 -13.02
CA VAL A 45 2.56 2.60 -14.41
C VAL A 45 2.46 4.12 -14.56
N GLN A 46 1.44 4.75 -13.97
CA GLN A 46 1.27 6.21 -14.02
C GLN A 46 2.43 6.95 -13.34
N LEU A 47 2.86 6.47 -12.17
CA LEU A 47 3.98 7.04 -11.43
C LEU A 47 5.29 6.83 -12.18
N ALA A 48 5.57 5.65 -12.72
CA ALA A 48 6.77 5.40 -13.54
C ALA A 48 6.84 6.34 -14.76
N LYS A 49 5.71 6.54 -15.44
CA LYS A 49 5.61 7.49 -16.57
C LYS A 49 5.80 8.94 -16.12
N HIS A 50 5.24 9.34 -14.98
CA HIS A 50 5.45 10.67 -14.42
C HIS A 50 6.93 10.94 -14.13
N LEU A 51 7.64 9.93 -13.61
CA LEU A 51 9.07 9.97 -13.33
C LEU A 51 9.94 9.78 -14.59
N GLN A 52 9.33 9.74 -15.77
CA GLN A 52 9.99 9.63 -17.08
C GLN A 52 10.87 8.38 -17.22
N PHE A 53 10.44 7.26 -16.63
CA PHE A 53 11.13 5.98 -16.78
C PHE A 53 11.10 5.50 -18.25
N SER A 54 12.07 4.67 -18.62
CA SER A 54 12.09 4.01 -19.94
C SER A 54 10.86 3.11 -20.14
N GLU A 55 10.54 2.75 -21.38
CA GLU A 55 9.41 1.83 -21.66
C GLU A 55 9.56 0.50 -20.89
N HIS A 56 10.77 -0.06 -20.89
CA HIS A 56 11.11 -1.27 -20.14
C HIS A 56 10.87 -1.11 -18.63
N ASP A 57 11.30 0.02 -18.07
CA ASP A 57 11.14 0.30 -16.64
C ASP A 57 9.68 0.54 -16.22
N VAL A 58 8.87 1.10 -17.12
CA VAL A 58 7.42 1.20 -16.93
C VAL A 58 6.79 -0.19 -16.92
N GLU A 59 7.22 -1.09 -17.82
CA GLU A 59 6.77 -2.49 -17.84
C GLU A 59 7.17 -3.24 -16.56
N LEU A 60 8.37 -3.01 -16.01
CA LEU A 60 8.77 -3.59 -14.71
C LEU A 60 7.91 -3.07 -13.55
N ALA A 61 7.58 -1.78 -13.54
CA ALA A 61 6.66 -1.21 -12.55
C ALA A 61 5.25 -1.84 -12.65
N GLU A 62 4.80 -2.17 -13.87
CA GLU A 62 3.55 -2.89 -14.11
C GLU A 62 3.59 -4.30 -13.50
N ILE A 63 4.66 -5.07 -13.75
CA ILE A 63 4.86 -6.41 -13.16
C ILE A 63 4.82 -6.33 -11.64
N MET A 64 5.54 -5.37 -11.05
CA MET A 64 5.57 -5.19 -9.59
C MET A 64 4.18 -4.89 -9.03
N GLY A 65 3.44 -3.97 -9.65
CA GLY A 65 2.07 -3.65 -9.23
C GLY A 65 1.11 -4.83 -9.39
N LEU A 66 1.28 -5.64 -10.43
CA LEU A 66 0.44 -6.82 -10.68
C LEU A 66 0.64 -7.91 -9.62
N PHE A 67 1.88 -8.12 -9.16
CA PHE A 67 2.22 -9.24 -8.29
C PHE A 67 2.47 -8.89 -6.82
N HIS A 68 2.50 -7.60 -6.42
CA HIS A 68 2.87 -7.20 -5.05
C HIS A 68 2.09 -7.96 -3.96
N ASP A 69 0.78 -8.12 -4.17
CA ASP A 69 -0.15 -8.73 -3.23
C ASP A 69 -0.55 -10.16 -3.63
N VAL A 70 0.17 -10.82 -4.53
CA VAL A 70 -0.16 -12.21 -4.96
C VAL A 70 -0.22 -13.18 -3.77
N GLY A 71 0.57 -12.93 -2.72
CA GLY A 71 0.53 -13.70 -1.47
C GLY A 71 -0.76 -13.50 -0.65
N ARG A 72 -1.48 -12.39 -0.81
CA ARG A 72 -2.71 -12.08 -0.04
C ARG A 72 -3.84 -13.06 -0.29
N PHE A 73 -3.93 -13.59 -1.50
CA PHE A 73 -4.99 -14.53 -1.87
C PHE A 73 -4.84 -15.85 -1.09
N ARG A 74 -3.63 -16.42 -1.05
CA ARG A 74 -3.31 -17.57 -0.18
C ARG A 74 -3.48 -17.23 1.30
N GLN A 75 -2.94 -16.09 1.75
CA GLN A 75 -3.03 -15.66 3.15
C GLN A 75 -4.50 -15.60 3.62
N TYR A 76 -5.36 -14.95 2.85
CA TYR A 76 -6.75 -14.76 3.26
C TYR A 76 -7.56 -16.05 3.18
N SER A 77 -7.32 -16.88 2.17
CA SER A 77 -8.01 -18.16 2.04
C SER A 77 -7.67 -19.13 3.18
N LEU A 78 -6.46 -19.07 3.73
CA LEU A 78 -6.01 -19.96 4.82
C LEU A 78 -6.29 -19.38 6.21
N TYR A 79 -5.99 -18.09 6.42
CA TYR A 79 -6.00 -17.47 7.74
C TYR A 79 -7.22 -16.56 7.98
N LYS A 80 -8.01 -16.27 6.94
CA LYS A 80 -9.16 -15.33 6.99
C LYS A 80 -8.81 -13.96 7.57
N THR A 81 -7.56 -13.52 7.39
CA THR A 81 -7.06 -12.22 7.84
C THR A 81 -5.95 -11.70 6.94
N PHE A 82 -5.81 -10.37 6.87
CA PHE A 82 -4.68 -9.68 6.23
C PHE A 82 -3.64 -9.18 7.25
N ASN A 83 -3.78 -9.55 8.52
CA ASN A 83 -2.80 -9.17 9.53
C ASN A 83 -1.62 -10.14 9.53
N ASP A 84 -0.51 -9.69 8.95
CA ASP A 84 0.75 -10.46 8.85
C ASP A 84 1.27 -10.91 10.21
N ALA A 85 1.05 -10.14 11.30
CA ALA A 85 1.59 -10.45 12.62
C ALA A 85 0.92 -11.65 13.31
N VAL A 86 -0.29 -12.02 12.88
CA VAL A 86 -1.03 -13.19 13.39
C VAL A 86 -1.21 -14.27 12.33
N SER A 87 -0.61 -14.09 11.16
CA SER A 87 -0.63 -15.03 10.03
C SER A 87 0.78 -15.17 9.45
N GLU A 88 0.94 -15.07 8.13
CA GLU A 88 2.23 -15.02 7.44
C GLU A 88 2.46 -13.65 6.80
N ASP A 89 3.72 -13.27 6.63
CA ASP A 89 4.09 -12.09 5.85
C ASP A 89 3.71 -12.29 4.37
N HIS A 90 2.80 -11.44 3.87
CA HIS A 90 2.26 -11.61 2.53
C HIS A 90 3.25 -11.31 1.40
N ALA A 91 4.26 -10.47 1.64
CA ALA A 91 5.32 -10.25 0.65
C ALA A 91 6.19 -11.50 0.52
N ASP A 92 6.53 -12.14 1.64
CA ASP A 92 7.30 -13.39 1.66
C ASP A 92 6.49 -14.54 1.02
N LEU A 93 5.18 -14.63 1.31
CA LEU A 93 4.27 -15.53 0.61
C LEU A 93 4.22 -15.25 -0.90
N GLY A 94 4.16 -13.97 -1.28
CA GLY A 94 4.18 -13.57 -2.68
C GLY A 94 5.44 -14.03 -3.39
N LEU A 95 6.61 -13.88 -2.77
CA LEU A 95 7.89 -14.36 -3.32
C LEU A 95 7.94 -15.89 -3.46
N LYS A 96 7.34 -16.65 -2.53
CA LYS A 96 7.18 -18.11 -2.66
C LYS A 96 6.36 -18.45 -3.89
N VAL A 97 5.19 -17.83 -4.06
CA VAL A 97 4.34 -18.02 -5.27
C VAL A 97 5.14 -17.70 -6.53
N LEU A 98 5.83 -16.55 -6.58
CA LEU A 98 6.63 -16.15 -7.74
C LEU A 98 7.82 -17.08 -8.03
N SER A 99 8.32 -17.83 -7.05
CA SER A 99 9.38 -18.83 -7.27
C SER A 99 8.87 -20.09 -7.98
N GLU A 100 7.56 -20.37 -7.87
CA GLU A 100 6.90 -21.49 -8.53
C GLU A 100 6.52 -21.18 -9.99
N LEU A 101 6.59 -19.91 -10.41
CA LEU A 101 6.20 -19.47 -11.76
C LEU A 101 7.40 -19.37 -12.70
N ASP A 102 7.24 -19.89 -13.92
CA ASP A 102 8.26 -19.78 -14.95
C ASP A 102 8.39 -18.36 -15.55
N PHE A 103 7.42 -17.47 -15.32
CA PHE A 103 7.47 -16.10 -15.84
C PHE A 103 8.69 -15.31 -15.35
N MET A 104 9.04 -15.46 -14.08
CA MET A 104 10.17 -14.72 -13.50
C MET A 104 11.49 -15.13 -14.16
N LYS A 105 11.63 -16.40 -14.55
CA LYS A 105 12.81 -16.92 -15.26
C LYS A 105 12.93 -16.41 -16.71
N LYS A 106 11.86 -15.81 -17.26
CA LYS A 106 11.87 -15.19 -18.60
C LYS A 106 12.37 -13.74 -18.57
N LEU A 107 12.55 -13.14 -17.40
CA LEU A 107 13.12 -11.81 -17.23
C LEU A 107 14.66 -11.87 -17.29
N ALA A 108 15.29 -10.73 -17.56
CA ALA A 108 16.73 -10.62 -17.33
C ALA A 108 17.03 -10.80 -15.83
N PRO A 109 18.17 -11.40 -15.44
CA PRO A 109 18.49 -11.65 -14.03
C PRO A 109 18.41 -10.39 -13.14
N GLU A 110 18.83 -9.25 -13.68
CA GLU A 110 18.76 -7.94 -13.02
C GLU A 110 17.32 -7.45 -12.80
N ASP A 111 16.43 -7.72 -13.76
CA ASP A 111 15.01 -7.35 -13.69
C ASP A 111 14.26 -8.24 -12.70
N GLU A 112 14.53 -9.55 -12.73
CA GLU A 112 13.97 -10.49 -11.76
C GLU A 112 14.39 -10.09 -10.34
N ALA A 113 15.67 -9.81 -10.13
CA ALA A 113 16.20 -9.38 -8.83
C ALA A 113 15.54 -8.07 -8.37
N LEU A 114 15.33 -7.12 -9.29
CA LEU A 114 14.67 -5.84 -9.01
C LEU A 114 13.20 -6.03 -8.61
N VAL A 115 12.44 -6.84 -9.35
CA VAL A 115 11.03 -7.16 -9.06
C VAL A 115 10.90 -7.85 -7.71
N ARG A 116 11.72 -8.88 -7.46
CA ARG A 116 11.72 -9.60 -6.17
C ARG A 116 12.10 -8.68 -5.01
N PHE A 117 13.06 -7.78 -5.20
CA PHE A 117 13.44 -6.82 -4.17
C PHE A 117 12.29 -5.87 -3.84
N ALA A 118 11.67 -5.24 -4.84
CA ALA A 118 10.58 -4.30 -4.62
C ALA A 118 9.39 -4.98 -3.92
N ILE A 119 8.97 -6.15 -4.41
CA ILE A 119 7.88 -6.93 -3.80
C ILE A 119 8.25 -7.36 -2.37
N GLY A 120 9.45 -7.90 -2.14
CA GLY A 120 9.87 -8.32 -0.80
C GLY A 120 9.97 -7.18 0.24
N ARG A 121 10.00 -5.91 -0.20
CA ARG A 121 10.14 -4.74 0.68
C ARG A 121 8.88 -3.87 0.78
N HIS A 122 7.83 -4.14 0.03
CA HIS A 122 6.70 -3.22 -0.06
C HIS A 122 5.92 -3.08 1.26
N ASN A 123 5.77 -4.15 2.04
CA ASN A 123 5.03 -4.13 3.31
C ASN A 123 5.89 -3.87 4.55
N LYS A 124 7.22 -3.92 4.43
CA LYS A 124 8.13 -3.84 5.58
C LYS A 124 8.07 -2.44 6.22
N LYS A 125 8.38 -2.34 7.51
CA LYS A 125 8.39 -1.03 8.21
C LYS A 125 9.32 -0.02 7.53
N GLU A 126 10.51 -0.47 7.13
CA GLU A 126 11.50 0.27 6.37
C GLU A 126 11.95 -0.60 5.19
N ILE A 127 12.34 0.03 4.07
CA ILE A 127 12.86 -0.71 2.89
C ILE A 127 14.16 -1.45 3.24
N GLY A 128 14.98 -0.87 4.12
CA GLY A 128 16.30 -1.40 4.49
C GLY A 128 17.36 -1.18 3.40
N PRO A 129 18.54 -1.82 3.52
CA PRO A 129 19.62 -1.71 2.55
C PRO A 129 19.18 -2.20 1.16
N ALA A 130 19.30 -1.33 0.16
CA ALA A 130 19.06 -1.66 -1.24
C ALA A 130 20.40 -1.97 -1.95
N PRO A 131 20.41 -2.89 -2.94
CA PRO A 131 21.65 -3.23 -3.65
C PRO A 131 22.18 -2.09 -4.52
N ASN A 132 21.31 -1.18 -4.97
CA ASN A 132 21.67 0.02 -5.72
C ASN A 132 20.52 1.06 -5.66
N GLU A 133 20.76 2.25 -6.20
CA GLU A 133 19.77 3.35 -6.21
C GLU A 133 18.50 2.99 -6.99
N ARG A 134 18.65 2.30 -8.13
CA ARG A 134 17.52 1.83 -8.97
C ARG A 134 16.58 0.92 -8.16
N ALA A 135 17.11 -0.05 -7.42
CA ALA A 135 16.30 -0.91 -6.55
C ALA A 135 15.57 -0.15 -5.44
N LEU A 136 16.21 0.85 -4.84
CA LEU A 136 15.57 1.72 -3.87
C LEU A 136 14.42 2.52 -4.49
N VAL A 137 14.62 3.08 -5.68
CA VAL A 137 13.60 3.87 -6.39
C VAL A 137 12.37 3.02 -6.72
N PHE A 138 12.55 1.80 -7.24
CA PHE A 138 11.41 0.93 -7.56
C PHE A 138 10.67 0.43 -6.30
N ALA A 139 11.39 0.12 -5.21
CA ALA A 139 10.74 -0.21 -3.93
C ALA A 139 9.91 0.95 -3.39
N LYS A 140 10.39 2.19 -3.51
CA LYS A 140 9.63 3.41 -3.15
C LYS A 140 8.40 3.58 -4.05
N LEU A 141 8.55 3.35 -5.35
CA LEU A 141 7.46 3.49 -6.33
C LEU A 141 6.32 2.54 -5.99
N LEU A 142 6.64 1.26 -5.75
CA LEU A 142 5.64 0.25 -5.42
C LEU A 142 4.92 0.58 -4.11
N ARG A 143 5.65 1.00 -3.08
CA ARG A 143 5.06 1.40 -1.78
C ARG A 143 4.12 2.59 -1.90
N ASP A 144 4.48 3.58 -2.71
CA ASP A 144 3.66 4.74 -2.96
C ASP A 144 2.38 4.37 -3.73
N ALA A 145 2.51 3.52 -4.75
CA ALA A 145 1.39 3.04 -5.54
C ALA A 145 0.38 2.24 -4.70
N ASP A 146 0.88 1.33 -3.87
CA ASP A 146 0.11 0.54 -2.92
C ASP A 146 -0.65 1.45 -1.94
N LYS A 147 0.06 2.31 -1.20
CA LYS A 147 -0.55 3.22 -0.23
C LYS A 147 -1.61 4.14 -0.85
N LEU A 148 -1.37 4.66 -2.05
CA LEU A 148 -2.32 5.54 -2.73
C LEU A 148 -3.66 4.83 -2.95
N ASP A 149 -3.63 3.54 -3.27
CA ASP A 149 -4.86 2.75 -3.39
C ASP A 149 -5.43 2.30 -2.04
N ILE A 150 -4.58 2.03 -1.04
CA ILE A 150 -5.07 1.71 0.31
C ILE A 150 -5.95 2.85 0.87
N TYR A 151 -5.64 4.12 0.59
CA TYR A 151 -6.55 5.22 0.95
C TYR A 151 -7.95 5.06 0.33
N ARG A 152 -8.04 4.63 -0.93
CA ARG A 152 -9.33 4.33 -1.60
C ARG A 152 -10.03 3.17 -0.90
N VAL A 153 -9.31 2.06 -0.70
CA VAL A 153 -9.84 0.83 -0.10
C VAL A 153 -10.40 1.10 1.30
N LEU A 154 -9.71 1.92 2.10
CA LEU A 154 -10.08 2.16 3.49
C LEU A 154 -11.09 3.29 3.69
N SER A 155 -11.35 4.09 2.65
CA SER A 155 -12.26 5.24 2.72
C SER A 155 -13.70 4.88 3.13
N PRO A 156 -14.31 3.78 2.66
CA PRO A 156 -15.67 3.40 3.08
C PRO A 156 -15.79 3.08 4.58
N PHE A 157 -14.67 2.78 5.25
CA PHE A 157 -14.63 2.32 6.64
C PHE A 157 -14.21 3.42 7.64
N LEU A 158 -14.30 4.70 7.25
CA LEU A 158 -13.88 5.82 8.11
C LEU A 158 -14.97 6.25 9.11
N GLY A 159 -16.23 6.27 8.68
CA GLY A 159 -17.37 6.65 9.53
C GLY A 159 -17.85 5.49 10.42
N PRO A 160 -18.66 5.78 11.46
CA PRO A 160 -19.14 4.78 12.41
C PRO A 160 -19.82 3.56 11.76
N GLU A 161 -20.78 3.79 10.85
CA GLU A 161 -21.49 2.72 10.14
C GLU A 161 -20.57 1.86 9.25
N GLY A 162 -19.52 2.49 8.70
CA GLY A 162 -18.51 1.81 7.90
C GLY A 162 -17.50 1.06 8.76
N ALA A 163 -17.19 1.55 9.97
CA ALA A 163 -16.24 0.93 10.88
C ALA A 163 -16.71 -0.44 11.36
N ASP A 164 -18.02 -0.60 11.61
CA ASP A 164 -18.61 -1.88 12.01
C ASP A 164 -18.66 -2.90 10.87
N LYS A 165 -18.72 -2.41 9.64
CA LYS A 165 -18.65 -3.21 8.40
C LYS A 165 -17.22 -3.36 7.87
N ALA A 166 -16.25 -2.74 8.55
CA ALA A 166 -14.86 -2.94 8.20
C ALA A 166 -14.58 -4.42 8.37
N PRO A 167 -14.01 -5.09 7.37
CA PRO A 167 -13.71 -6.50 7.54
C PRO A 167 -12.80 -6.64 8.75
N LYS A 168 -12.97 -7.72 9.51
CA LYS A 168 -12.31 -7.96 10.81
C LYS A 168 -10.81 -8.25 10.68
N PHE A 169 -10.14 -7.64 9.71
CA PHE A 169 -8.74 -7.84 9.37
C PHE A 169 -7.78 -7.48 10.51
N ILE A 170 -8.17 -6.56 11.39
CA ILE A 170 -7.38 -6.16 12.57
C ILE A 170 -8.35 -6.04 13.74
N ALA A 171 -7.97 -6.53 14.93
CA ALA A 171 -8.76 -6.33 16.16
C ALA A 171 -8.83 -4.83 16.53
N SER A 172 -9.96 -4.38 17.08
CA SER A 172 -10.08 -3.03 17.65
C SER A 172 -10.98 -3.07 18.87
N ASP A 173 -10.64 -2.23 19.85
CA ASP A 173 -11.41 -2.01 21.08
C ASP A 173 -12.70 -1.20 20.82
N ALA A 174 -13.12 -1.03 19.56
CA ALA A 174 -14.28 -0.26 19.09
C ALA A 174 -14.36 1.23 19.53
N SER A 175 -13.36 1.74 20.26
CA SER A 175 -13.31 3.16 20.67
C SER A 175 -13.07 4.08 19.47
N GLN A 176 -13.82 5.18 19.40
CA GLN A 176 -13.59 6.23 18.40
C GLN A 176 -12.45 7.19 18.78
N LEU A 177 -12.03 7.20 20.05
CA LEU A 177 -10.95 8.05 20.54
C LEU A 177 -9.59 7.52 20.10
N ALA A 178 -8.61 8.40 19.90
CA ALA A 178 -7.22 8.04 19.68
C ALA A 178 -6.46 7.89 21.00
N SER A 179 -5.54 6.93 21.03
CA SER A 179 -4.62 6.68 22.13
C SER A 179 -3.59 7.81 22.26
N PRO A 180 -3.17 8.18 23.48
CA PRO A 180 -2.29 9.34 23.70
C PRO A 180 -0.96 9.31 22.93
N ASP A 181 -0.37 8.12 22.75
CA ASP A 181 0.88 7.96 22.00
C ASP A 181 0.73 8.17 20.50
N PHE A 182 -0.44 7.87 19.92
CA PHE A 182 -0.76 8.20 18.53
C PHE A 182 -1.00 9.70 18.35
N ILE A 183 -1.65 10.37 19.31
CA ILE A 183 -1.82 11.83 19.30
C ILE A 183 -0.46 12.53 19.36
N GLU A 184 0.43 12.09 20.24
CA GLU A 184 1.77 12.69 20.34
C GLU A 184 2.60 12.45 19.07
N ALA A 185 2.53 11.25 18.48
CA ALA A 185 3.17 10.99 17.19
C ALA A 185 2.63 11.90 16.08
N PHE A 186 1.30 12.10 16.03
CA PHE A 186 0.65 12.99 15.08
C PHE A 186 1.08 14.45 15.26
N ARG A 187 1.10 14.93 16.50
CA ARG A 187 1.56 16.27 16.87
C ARG A 187 3.02 16.52 16.49
N LEU A 188 3.88 15.52 16.64
CA LEU A 188 5.29 15.58 16.28
C LEU A 188 5.56 15.32 14.79
N GLY A 189 4.55 14.90 14.01
CA GLY A 189 4.70 14.49 12.62
C GLY A 189 5.64 13.30 12.45
N LYS A 190 5.53 12.30 13.33
CA LYS A 190 6.34 11.07 13.32
C LYS A 190 5.45 9.86 13.07
N GLN A 191 6.02 8.80 12.49
CA GLN A 191 5.32 7.53 12.36
C GLN A 191 4.95 6.97 13.75
N ALA A 192 3.75 6.40 13.86
CA ALA A 192 3.30 5.72 15.06
C ALA A 192 3.69 4.23 15.03
N ASP A 193 3.78 3.60 16.20
CA ASP A 193 4.02 2.15 16.30
C ASP A 193 2.72 1.40 16.08
N TYR A 194 2.54 0.86 14.87
CA TYR A 194 1.32 0.15 14.47
C TYR A 194 1.01 -1.08 15.33
N ARG A 195 2.00 -1.64 16.04
CA ARG A 195 1.79 -2.77 16.97
C ARG A 195 0.97 -2.39 18.19
N LYS A 196 0.84 -1.09 18.47
CA LYS A 196 0.02 -0.55 19.57
C LYS A 196 -1.38 -0.12 19.14
N LEU A 197 -1.72 -0.29 17.87
CA LEU A 197 -3.01 0.13 17.32
C LEU A 197 -4.14 -0.64 18.01
N ARG A 198 -5.05 0.11 18.66
CA ARG A 198 -6.16 -0.46 19.44
C ARG A 198 -7.50 0.11 19.02
N THR A 199 -7.57 1.41 18.76
CA THR A 199 -8.85 2.10 18.57
C THR A 199 -9.12 2.44 17.10
N HIS A 200 -10.37 2.82 16.78
CA HIS A 200 -10.69 3.42 15.50
C HIS A 200 -10.04 4.79 15.31
N GLY A 201 -9.82 5.54 16.39
CA GLY A 201 -9.05 6.79 16.36
C GLY A 201 -7.60 6.55 15.91
N ASP A 202 -6.93 5.54 16.48
CA ASP A 202 -5.55 5.17 16.13
C ASP A 202 -5.43 4.83 14.64
N ARG A 203 -6.39 4.06 14.11
CA ARG A 203 -6.45 3.69 12.68
C ARG A 203 -6.53 4.92 11.78
N LYS A 204 -7.31 5.94 12.15
CA LYS A 204 -7.42 7.18 11.38
C LYS A 204 -6.11 7.98 11.44
N LEU A 205 -5.51 8.10 12.62
CA LEU A 205 -4.22 8.80 12.78
C LEU A 205 -3.08 8.11 12.03
N VAL A 206 -2.98 6.78 12.09
CA VAL A 206 -2.00 6.01 11.31
C VAL A 206 -2.08 6.30 9.83
N ARG A 207 -3.31 6.32 9.28
CA ARG A 207 -3.53 6.61 7.86
C ARG A 207 -3.05 8.02 7.51
N LEU A 208 -3.33 9.02 8.36
CA LEU A 208 -2.80 10.38 8.16
C LEU A 208 -1.28 10.43 8.25
N LEU A 209 -0.67 9.69 9.18
CA LEU A 209 0.77 9.63 9.34
C LEU A 209 1.50 9.03 8.14
N TRP A 210 0.83 8.24 7.30
CA TRP A 210 1.45 7.70 6.08
C TRP A 210 1.96 8.76 5.11
N VAL A 211 1.44 10.00 5.15
CA VAL A 211 1.96 11.10 4.31
C VAL A 211 3.46 11.34 4.52
N TYR A 212 3.98 11.05 5.72
CA TYR A 212 5.41 11.19 6.04
C TYR A 212 6.28 10.04 5.49
N ASP A 213 5.68 8.96 4.99
CA ASP A 213 6.36 7.83 4.33
C ASP A 213 5.94 7.72 2.85
N ILE A 214 5.42 8.82 2.27
CA ILE A 214 5.20 8.95 0.82
C ILE A 214 6.48 9.50 0.19
N ASN A 215 6.99 8.78 -0.80
CA ASN A 215 8.31 9.00 -1.37
C ASN A 215 8.30 10.07 -2.45
N PHE A 216 7.27 10.07 -3.30
CA PHE A 216 7.15 10.97 -4.44
C PHE A 216 6.07 12.03 -4.22
N SER A 217 6.41 13.28 -4.55
CA SER A 217 5.50 14.41 -4.45
C SER A 217 4.28 14.23 -5.36
N TRP A 218 4.41 13.51 -6.48
CA TRP A 218 3.28 13.13 -7.33
C TRP A 218 2.22 12.33 -6.58
N THR A 219 2.64 11.30 -5.84
CA THR A 219 1.73 10.47 -5.05
C THR A 219 1.02 11.32 -4.02
N LEU A 220 1.73 12.24 -3.37
CA LEU A 220 1.15 13.14 -2.38
C LEU A 220 0.14 14.12 -3.01
N ARG A 221 0.43 14.65 -4.20
CA ARG A 221 -0.53 15.47 -4.97
C ARG A 221 -1.79 14.68 -5.31
N GLU A 222 -1.67 13.40 -5.68
CA GLU A 222 -2.83 12.55 -5.95
C GLU A 222 -3.65 12.25 -4.68
N ILE A 223 -3.00 12.07 -3.52
CA ILE A 223 -3.68 11.94 -2.22
C ILE A 223 -4.52 13.20 -1.92
N VAL A 224 -3.93 14.39 -2.11
CA VAL A 224 -4.60 15.69 -1.89
C VAL A 224 -5.76 15.88 -2.87
N LYS A 225 -5.51 15.69 -4.17
CA LYS A 225 -6.49 15.85 -5.25
C LYS A 225 -7.73 14.98 -5.06
N ARG A 226 -7.56 13.77 -4.50
CA ARG A 226 -8.67 12.82 -4.23
C ARG A 226 -9.37 13.09 -2.88
N GLY A 227 -8.91 14.08 -2.12
CA GLY A 227 -9.53 14.51 -0.85
C GLY A 227 -9.37 13.52 0.29
N TYR A 228 -8.41 12.59 0.23
CA TYR A 228 -8.28 11.53 1.22
C TYR A 228 -7.92 12.07 2.62
N ILE A 229 -7.03 13.05 2.68
CA ILE A 229 -6.61 13.69 3.93
C ILE A 229 -7.83 14.35 4.61
N ASP A 230 -8.54 15.22 3.90
CA ASP A 230 -9.67 15.95 4.46
C ASP A 230 -10.81 15.02 4.88
N ARG A 231 -11.03 13.93 4.12
CA ARG A 231 -12.02 12.91 4.50
C ARG A 231 -11.65 12.19 5.79
N ILE A 232 -10.38 11.87 6.01
CA ILE A 232 -9.96 11.24 7.27
C ILE A 232 -10.07 12.24 8.43
N ILE A 233 -9.66 13.50 8.22
CA ILE A 233 -9.78 14.58 9.21
C ILE A 233 -11.24 14.75 9.66
N HIS A 234 -12.18 14.72 8.71
CA HIS A 234 -13.61 14.85 9.01
C HIS A 234 -14.13 13.82 10.01
N TYR A 235 -13.54 12.60 10.04
CA TYR A 235 -13.93 11.54 10.95
C TYR A 235 -13.02 11.40 12.18
N LEU A 236 -12.10 12.34 12.41
CA LEU A 236 -11.30 12.35 13.64
C LEU A 236 -12.16 12.71 14.85
N PRO A 237 -11.89 12.10 16.01
CA PRO A 237 -12.51 12.54 17.26
C PRO A 237 -12.02 13.93 17.65
N ASP A 238 -12.87 14.73 18.29
CA ASP A 238 -12.46 15.99 18.90
C ASP A 238 -11.67 15.70 20.20
N GLN A 239 -10.35 15.86 20.13
CA GLN A 239 -9.43 15.61 21.24
C GLN A 239 -8.29 16.64 21.25
N PRO A 240 -7.76 17.01 22.44
CA PRO A 240 -6.57 17.85 22.55
C PRO A 240 -5.40 17.28 21.72
N GLY A 241 -4.70 18.15 20.99
CA GLY A 241 -3.58 17.78 20.12
C GLY A 241 -3.95 17.51 18.65
N MET A 242 -5.23 17.27 18.33
CA MET A 242 -5.65 17.01 16.93
C MET A 242 -5.40 18.21 16.01
N ALA A 243 -5.81 19.41 16.44
CA ALA A 243 -5.65 20.63 15.64
C ALA A 243 -4.17 20.93 15.33
N GLU A 244 -3.28 20.73 16.31
CA GLU A 244 -1.83 20.92 16.15
C GLU A 244 -1.24 19.92 15.14
N GLY A 245 -1.60 18.63 15.27
CA GLY A 245 -1.18 17.60 14.32
C GLY A 245 -1.70 17.87 12.90
N ILE A 246 -2.96 18.28 12.75
CA ILE A 246 -3.55 18.65 11.45
C ILE A 246 -2.79 19.81 10.82
N ALA A 247 -2.52 20.87 11.57
CA ALA A 247 -1.81 22.05 11.08
C ALA A 247 -0.39 21.69 10.61
N ARG A 248 0.35 20.91 11.41
CA ARG A 248 1.69 20.43 11.06
C ARG A 248 1.69 19.55 9.82
N MET A 249 0.76 18.61 9.73
CA MET A 249 0.62 17.72 8.59
C MET A 249 0.28 18.51 7.32
N ARG A 250 -0.67 19.45 7.37
CA ARG A 250 -1.02 20.30 6.22
C ARG A 250 0.17 21.11 5.72
N ALA A 251 0.94 21.72 6.63
CA ALA A 251 2.15 22.46 6.26
C ALA A 251 3.21 21.56 5.61
N TYR A 252 3.40 20.34 6.12
CA TYR A 252 4.30 19.36 5.51
C TYR A 252 3.84 18.96 4.10
N VAL A 253 2.55 18.67 3.95
CA VAL A 253 1.95 18.23 2.68
C VAL A 253 2.05 19.33 1.63
N GLU A 254 1.69 20.56 1.97
CA GLU A 254 1.79 21.72 1.09
C GLU A 254 3.22 21.91 0.59
N LYS A 255 4.20 21.93 1.50
CA LYS A 255 5.62 22.06 1.16
C LYS A 255 6.09 20.94 0.23
N ARG A 256 5.73 19.68 0.53
CA ARG A 256 6.12 18.51 -0.28
C ARG A 256 5.47 18.53 -1.66
N CYS A 257 4.20 18.91 -1.79
CA CYS A 257 3.51 18.97 -3.07
C CYS A 257 4.15 19.97 -4.06
N GLN A 258 4.80 21.02 -3.56
CA GLN A 258 5.54 22.00 -4.35
C GLN A 258 6.93 21.51 -4.81
N GLN A 259 7.45 20.42 -4.25
CA GLN A 259 8.75 19.88 -4.63
C GLN A 259 8.62 19.06 -5.93
N PRO A 260 9.51 19.28 -6.92
CA PRO A 260 9.58 18.41 -8.09
C PRO A 260 10.07 17.03 -7.69
N ASP A 261 9.61 16.01 -8.40
CA ASP A 261 10.16 14.67 -8.28
C ASP A 261 11.44 14.59 -9.11
N THR A 262 12.58 14.34 -8.45
CA THR A 262 13.88 14.12 -9.10
C THR A 262 14.36 12.72 -8.78
N VAL A 263 14.63 11.93 -9.81
CA VAL A 263 15.08 10.54 -9.67
C VAL A 263 16.41 10.37 -10.38
N THR A 264 17.40 9.89 -9.65
CA THR A 264 18.64 9.36 -10.23
C THR A 264 18.53 7.84 -10.22
N MET A 265 18.56 7.24 -11.40
CA MET A 265 18.85 5.83 -11.57
C MET A 265 20.23 5.80 -12.18
N GLY A 266 21.24 5.47 -11.35
CA GLY A 266 22.63 5.38 -11.81
C GLY A 266 22.82 4.46 -13.01
#